data_AF-A0A7W4TML7-F1
#
_entry.id   AF-A0A7W4TML7-F1
#
_cell.length_a   1.000
_cell.length_b   1.000
_cell.length_c   1.000
_cell.angle_alpha   90.00
_cell.angle_beta   90.00
_cell.angle_gamma   90.00
#
_symmetry.space_group_name_H-M   'P 1'
#
loop_
_entity.id
_entity.type
_entity.pdbx_description
1 polymer ?
#
loop_
_entity_poly.entity_id
_entity_poly.type
_entity_poly.pdbx_seq_one_letter_code
_entity_poly.pdbx_strand_id
1 'polypeptide(L)'
;MRGAWRELAGPPARFGTAPGVRVAVAPASRLCPPGWCGVVVVAGAVLATAPDPARARALEPVLDDLLAARPPGPVRLTAASVTALATALATAFPVGDVLGPTDLAYSPAPVGRPADDAAPVRALAGTDPLVAALLAACPADDVAEAAVEATTSPVFAVVRDGAALAVAGYERWPGGVAHLSVLTRPDARGAGLARAVAAVATDHAHRAGLLPQWRARPPASVRVARVLGYRSLGQQLSLRLGT
;
A
#
# COMPACT_ATOMS: atom_id res chain seq x y z
N MET A 1 12.87 0.74 3.67
CA MET A 1 11.82 -0.13 3.07
C MET A 1 11.62 -1.46 3.79
N ARG A 2 12.56 -2.44 3.74
CA ARG A 2 12.33 -3.79 4.32
C ARG A 2 12.18 -3.80 5.85
N GLY A 3 12.84 -2.90 6.56
CA GLY A 3 12.72 -2.76 8.01
C GLY A 3 11.27 -2.51 8.47
N ALA A 4 10.60 -1.54 7.83
CA ALA A 4 9.20 -1.21 8.10
C ALA A 4 8.27 -2.44 7.99
N TRP A 5 8.39 -3.18 6.88
CA TRP A 5 7.59 -4.38 6.65
C TRP A 5 7.87 -5.51 7.65
N ARG A 6 9.13 -5.72 8.04
CA ARG A 6 9.47 -6.70 9.10
C ARG A 6 8.84 -6.32 10.43
N GLU A 7 8.85 -5.04 10.77
CA GLU A 7 8.27 -4.56 12.03
C GLU A 7 6.75 -4.68 12.04
N LEU A 8 6.09 -4.39 10.91
CA LEU A 8 4.65 -4.63 10.75
C LEU A 8 4.28 -6.12 10.83
N ALA A 9 5.11 -6.99 10.28
CA ALA A 9 4.89 -8.44 10.28
C ALA A 9 5.16 -9.09 11.65
N GLY A 10 6.00 -8.46 12.46
CA GLY A 10 6.34 -8.90 13.82
C GLY A 10 7.56 -9.82 13.91
N PRO A 11 7.97 -10.18 15.15
CA PRO A 11 9.25 -10.81 15.45
C PRO A 11 9.56 -12.15 14.80
N PRO A 12 8.64 -13.02 14.34
CA PRO A 12 9.03 -14.26 13.65
C PRO A 12 9.26 -14.07 12.15
N ALA A 13 8.77 -12.97 11.56
CA ALA A 13 8.74 -12.78 10.11
C ALA A 13 10.08 -12.28 9.55
N ARG A 14 10.57 -12.91 8.48
CA ARG A 14 11.85 -12.60 7.84
C ARG A 14 11.68 -12.52 6.33
N PHE A 15 12.44 -11.62 5.70
CA PHE A 15 12.56 -11.63 4.25
C PHE A 15 13.45 -12.80 3.82
N GLY A 16 13.00 -13.57 2.84
CA GLY A 16 13.76 -14.61 2.17
C GLY A 16 13.76 -14.42 0.65
N THR A 17 14.44 -15.32 -0.05
CA THR A 17 14.44 -15.44 -1.50
C THR A 17 14.15 -16.90 -1.85
N ALA A 18 13.53 -17.14 -3.00
CA ALA A 18 13.34 -18.51 -3.47
C ALA A 18 14.65 -19.10 -4.02
N PRO A 19 14.86 -20.42 -3.87
CA PRO A 19 14.02 -21.34 -3.09
C PRO A 19 14.22 -21.17 -1.57
N GLY A 20 13.26 -21.64 -0.78
CA GLY A 20 13.30 -21.62 0.69
C GLY A 20 12.62 -20.41 1.35
N VAL A 21 11.60 -19.82 0.72
CA VAL A 21 10.79 -18.79 1.39
C VAL A 21 10.04 -19.41 2.56
N ARG A 22 10.12 -18.77 3.74
CA ARG A 22 9.43 -19.23 4.96
C ARG A 22 8.20 -18.38 5.24
N VAL A 23 7.14 -19.02 5.73
CA VAL A 23 5.90 -18.36 6.17
C VAL A 23 5.89 -18.30 7.70
N ALA A 24 5.94 -17.10 8.25
CA ALA A 24 5.93 -16.91 9.68
C ALA A 24 4.50 -16.99 10.26
N VAL A 25 4.33 -17.75 11.34
CA VAL A 25 3.09 -17.72 12.13
C VAL A 25 3.08 -16.43 12.94
N ALA A 26 2.22 -15.49 12.56
CA ALA A 26 2.15 -14.15 13.13
C ALA A 26 0.69 -13.64 13.15
N PRO A 27 -0.14 -14.10 14.10
CA PRO A 27 -1.55 -13.69 14.21
C PRO A 27 -1.74 -12.19 14.44
N ALA A 28 -0.74 -11.52 15.05
CA ALA A 28 -0.73 -10.08 15.28
C ALA A 28 -0.05 -9.28 14.14
N SER A 29 0.24 -9.92 13.01
CA SER A 29 0.82 -9.25 11.83
C SER A 29 -0.11 -8.15 11.34
N ARG A 30 0.47 -6.98 11.04
CA ARG A 30 -0.20 -5.84 10.41
C ARG A 30 0.05 -5.76 8.90
N LEU A 31 0.57 -6.83 8.30
CA LEU A 31 0.74 -6.91 6.84
C LEU A 31 -0.58 -7.00 6.08
N CYS A 32 -1.63 -7.48 6.70
CA CYS A 32 -2.92 -7.77 6.08
C CYS A 32 -4.02 -7.66 7.14
N PRO A 33 -5.31 -7.75 6.77
CA PRO A 33 -6.38 -7.82 7.75
C PRO A 33 -6.17 -8.95 8.77
N PRO A 34 -6.64 -8.79 10.02
CA PRO A 34 -6.51 -9.83 11.05
C PRO A 34 -7.06 -11.17 10.60
N GLY A 35 -6.33 -12.25 10.87
CA GLY A 35 -6.73 -13.63 10.49
C GLY A 35 -6.45 -14.01 9.03
N TRP A 36 -5.81 -13.14 8.25
CA TRP A 36 -5.47 -13.42 6.85
C TRP A 36 -4.01 -13.84 6.71
N CYS A 37 -3.70 -14.47 5.57
CA CYS A 37 -2.32 -14.64 5.13
C CYS A 37 -1.88 -13.39 4.35
N GLY A 38 -0.66 -12.92 4.60
CA GLY A 38 -0.08 -11.74 3.96
C GLY A 38 1.22 -12.10 3.26
N VAL A 39 1.40 -11.61 2.02
CA VAL A 39 2.64 -11.77 1.24
C VAL A 39 3.08 -10.39 0.77
N VAL A 40 4.33 -10.05 1.06
CA VAL A 40 4.97 -8.81 0.63
C VAL A 40 6.24 -9.15 -0.13
N VAL A 41 6.32 -8.67 -1.37
CA VAL A 41 7.53 -8.72 -2.18
C VAL A 41 8.11 -7.31 -2.22
N VAL A 42 9.35 -7.11 -1.78
CA VAL A 42 10.02 -5.80 -1.86
C VAL A 42 11.48 -5.98 -2.26
N ALA A 43 11.87 -5.33 -3.37
CA ALA A 43 13.20 -5.41 -3.96
C ALA A 43 13.67 -6.86 -4.15
N GLY A 44 12.79 -7.71 -4.68
CA GLY A 44 13.09 -9.12 -5.00
C GLY A 44 13.13 -10.08 -3.82
N ALA A 45 12.92 -9.61 -2.58
CA ALA A 45 12.79 -10.48 -1.41
C ALA A 45 11.32 -10.60 -1.00
N VAL A 46 10.96 -11.75 -0.42
CA VAL A 46 9.59 -12.09 -0.01
C VAL A 46 9.50 -12.22 1.49
N LEU A 47 8.47 -11.63 2.08
CA LEU A 47 8.07 -11.74 3.47
C LEU A 47 6.63 -12.26 3.49
N ALA A 48 6.39 -13.39 4.14
CA ALA A 48 5.05 -13.98 4.23
C ALA A 48 4.66 -14.27 5.68
N THR A 49 3.41 -14.02 6.02
CA THR A 49 2.82 -14.32 7.32
C THR A 49 1.51 -15.08 7.19
N ALA A 50 1.23 -15.95 8.14
CA ALA A 50 -0.05 -16.63 8.30
C ALA A 50 -0.53 -16.50 9.76
N PRO A 51 -1.84 -16.58 10.02
CA PRO A 51 -2.36 -16.37 11.37
C PRO A 51 -2.11 -17.57 12.30
N ASP A 52 -1.92 -18.76 11.74
CA ASP A 52 -1.75 -20.01 12.49
C ASP A 52 -0.82 -21.00 11.76
N PRO A 53 -0.34 -22.05 12.45
CA PRO A 53 0.57 -23.03 11.86
C PRO A 53 -0.01 -23.83 10.70
N ALA A 54 -1.33 -24.05 10.65
CA ALA A 54 -1.94 -24.86 9.59
C ALA A 54 -1.93 -24.11 8.26
N ARG A 55 -2.35 -22.83 8.28
CA ARG A 55 -2.28 -21.94 7.12
C ARG A 55 -0.84 -21.63 6.70
N ALA A 56 0.10 -21.51 7.66
CA ALA A 56 1.51 -21.35 7.34
C ALA A 56 2.06 -22.55 6.55
N ARG A 57 1.78 -23.77 7.02
CA ARG A 57 2.22 -25.02 6.36
C ARG A 57 1.62 -25.21 4.98
N ALA A 58 0.38 -24.75 4.75
CA ALA A 58 -0.22 -24.80 3.42
C ALA A 58 0.36 -23.74 2.47
N LEU A 59 0.62 -22.52 2.96
CA LEU A 59 1.13 -21.43 2.13
C LEU A 59 2.60 -21.57 1.75
N GLU A 60 3.44 -22.09 2.64
CA GLU A 60 4.90 -22.16 2.44
C GLU A 60 5.33 -22.89 1.16
N PRO A 61 4.93 -24.16 0.91
CA PRO A 61 5.37 -24.88 -0.30
C PRO A 61 4.79 -24.26 -1.57
N VAL A 62 3.53 -23.84 -1.55
CA VAL A 62 2.87 -23.24 -2.73
C VAL A 62 3.54 -21.93 -3.13
N LEU A 63 3.92 -21.11 -2.15
CA LEU A 63 4.63 -19.86 -2.40
C LEU A 63 6.04 -20.14 -2.94
N ASP A 64 6.75 -21.13 -2.42
CA ASP A 64 8.10 -21.46 -2.89
C ASP A 64 8.07 -21.99 -4.33
N ASP A 65 7.15 -22.91 -4.65
CA ASP A 65 6.95 -23.45 -6.00
C ASP A 65 6.60 -22.36 -7.00
N LEU A 66 5.69 -21.44 -6.63
CA LEU A 66 5.31 -20.29 -7.45
C LEU A 66 6.52 -19.40 -7.77
N LEU A 67 7.38 -19.19 -6.78
CA LEU A 67 8.56 -18.33 -6.93
C LEU A 67 9.71 -19.05 -7.63
N ALA A 68 9.79 -20.38 -7.59
CA ALA A 68 10.76 -21.19 -8.32
C ALA A 68 10.41 -21.32 -9.80
N ALA A 69 9.12 -21.45 -10.13
CA ALA A 69 8.63 -21.59 -11.51
C ALA A 69 8.60 -20.28 -12.32
N ARG A 70 8.93 -19.15 -11.70
CA ARG A 70 8.87 -17.83 -12.35
C ARG A 70 9.99 -17.65 -13.40
N PRO A 71 9.77 -16.80 -14.42
CA PRO A 71 10.85 -16.42 -15.32
C PRO A 71 11.99 -15.67 -14.59
N PRO A 72 13.22 -15.71 -15.13
CA PRO A 72 14.34 -14.94 -14.60
C PRO A 72 14.01 -13.45 -14.56
N GLY A 73 14.46 -12.76 -13.51
CA GLY A 73 14.20 -11.33 -13.31
C GLY A 73 13.71 -10.99 -11.90
N PRO A 74 13.18 -9.78 -11.69
CA PRO A 74 12.62 -9.37 -10.40
C PRO A 74 11.38 -10.18 -10.04
N VAL A 75 11.25 -10.56 -8.76
CA VAL A 75 10.02 -11.19 -8.26
C VAL A 75 8.83 -10.22 -8.45
N ARG A 76 7.76 -10.72 -9.07
CA ARG A 76 6.51 -10.02 -9.31
C ARG A 76 5.33 -10.95 -9.11
N LEU A 77 4.34 -10.51 -8.36
CA LEU A 77 3.03 -11.15 -8.22
C LEU A 77 2.13 -10.65 -9.35
N THR A 78 1.85 -11.49 -10.34
CA THR A 78 0.92 -11.15 -11.43
C THR A 78 -0.49 -11.64 -11.09
N ALA A 79 -1.50 -11.21 -11.85
CA ALA A 79 -2.84 -11.79 -11.74
C ALA A 79 -2.81 -13.32 -11.90
N ALA A 80 -2.03 -13.84 -12.86
CA ALA A 80 -1.86 -15.28 -13.05
C ALA A 80 -1.18 -15.96 -11.84
N SER A 81 -0.19 -15.32 -11.24
CA SER A 81 0.48 -15.83 -10.04
C SER A 81 -0.47 -15.90 -8.84
N VAL A 82 -1.36 -14.91 -8.70
CA VAL A 82 -2.39 -14.88 -7.66
C VAL A 82 -3.41 -15.99 -7.88
N THR A 83 -3.88 -16.18 -9.12
CA THR A 83 -4.80 -17.28 -9.46
C THR A 83 -4.16 -18.64 -9.16
N ALA A 84 -2.91 -18.86 -9.60
CA ALA A 84 -2.19 -20.11 -9.35
C ALA A 84 -2.03 -20.41 -7.85
N LEU A 85 -1.67 -19.39 -7.07
CA LEU A 85 -1.56 -19.48 -5.61
C LEU A 85 -2.90 -19.84 -4.96
N ALA A 86 -3.98 -19.16 -5.34
CA ALA A 86 -5.33 -19.43 -4.83
C ALA A 86 -5.81 -20.84 -5.20
N THR A 87 -5.62 -21.28 -6.46
CA THR A 87 -6.00 -22.62 -6.91
C THR A 87 -5.25 -23.71 -6.14
N ALA A 88 -3.94 -23.55 -5.93
CA ALA A 88 -3.17 -24.53 -5.17
C ALA A 88 -3.57 -24.56 -3.69
N LEU A 89 -3.83 -23.41 -3.06
CA LEU A 89 -4.30 -23.32 -1.67
C LEU A 89 -5.70 -23.91 -1.47
N ALA A 90 -6.55 -23.85 -2.49
CA ALA A 90 -7.92 -24.40 -2.47
C ALA A 90 -7.96 -25.92 -2.19
N THR A 91 -6.84 -26.63 -2.39
CA THR A 91 -6.72 -28.06 -2.07
C THR A 91 -6.67 -28.33 -0.56
N ALA A 92 -6.23 -27.36 0.25
CA ALA A 92 -6.09 -27.48 1.69
C ALA A 92 -7.14 -26.66 2.46
N PHE A 93 -7.54 -25.50 1.94
CA PHE A 93 -8.50 -24.61 2.58
C PHE A 93 -9.39 -23.92 1.54
N PRO A 94 -10.68 -23.69 1.82
CA PRO A 94 -11.49 -22.81 0.99
C PRO A 94 -10.83 -21.43 0.88
N VAL A 95 -10.62 -20.92 -0.33
CA VAL A 95 -10.10 -19.56 -0.53
C VAL A 95 -11.27 -18.60 -0.54
N GLY A 96 -11.28 -17.67 0.41
CA GLY A 96 -12.22 -16.57 0.47
C GLY A 96 -11.72 -15.38 -0.33
N ASP A 97 -11.76 -14.20 0.29
CA ASP A 97 -11.38 -12.96 -0.35
C ASP A 97 -9.87 -12.86 -0.62
N VAL A 98 -9.55 -12.19 -1.72
CA VAL A 98 -8.18 -11.88 -2.14
C VAL A 98 -8.02 -10.39 -2.33
N LEU A 99 -7.05 -9.78 -1.64
CA LEU A 99 -6.73 -8.36 -1.78
C LEU A 99 -5.35 -8.20 -2.41
N GLY A 100 -5.31 -7.68 -3.63
CA GLY A 100 -4.08 -7.44 -4.38
C GLY A 100 -4.01 -8.24 -5.69
N PRO A 101 -2.86 -8.22 -6.38
CA PRO A 101 -1.61 -7.64 -5.90
C PRO A 101 -1.64 -6.12 -5.98
N THR A 102 -1.27 -5.47 -4.89
CA THR A 102 -1.19 -4.01 -4.80
C THR A 102 0.25 -3.55 -5.02
N ASP A 103 0.47 -2.57 -5.89
CA ASP A 103 1.80 -2.04 -6.19
C ASP A 103 2.35 -1.27 -4.99
N LEU A 104 3.63 -1.49 -4.67
CA LEU A 104 4.38 -0.76 -3.66
C LEU A 104 5.44 0.08 -4.36
N ALA A 105 5.16 1.38 -4.46
CA ALA A 105 6.04 2.34 -5.10
C ALA A 105 6.70 3.24 -4.07
N TYR A 106 7.94 3.66 -4.34
CA TYR A 106 8.71 4.52 -3.44
C TYR A 106 9.24 5.74 -4.18
N SER A 107 9.21 6.89 -3.53
CA SER A 107 9.82 8.10 -4.06
C SER A 107 11.26 8.24 -3.55
N PRO A 108 12.26 8.25 -4.45
CA PRO A 108 13.67 8.32 -4.06
C PRO A 108 14.14 9.75 -3.75
N ALA A 109 13.38 10.76 -4.16
CA ALA A 109 13.77 12.16 -4.11
C ALA A 109 12.53 13.05 -4.02
N PRO A 110 12.66 14.30 -3.54
CA PRO A 110 11.60 15.30 -3.65
C PRO A 110 11.10 15.39 -5.09
N VAL A 111 9.79 15.56 -5.23
CA VAL A 111 9.11 15.51 -6.54
C VAL A 111 8.89 16.91 -7.08
N GLY A 112 8.86 17.91 -6.19
CA GLY A 112 8.52 19.28 -6.54
C GLY A 112 7.07 19.40 -6.99
N ARG A 113 6.61 20.65 -7.08
CA ARG A 113 5.27 20.93 -7.59
C ARG A 113 5.33 21.12 -9.11
N PRO A 114 4.47 20.46 -9.90
CA PRO A 114 4.36 20.77 -11.32
C PRO A 114 4.02 22.26 -11.52
N ALA A 115 4.70 22.93 -12.45
CA ALA A 115 4.52 24.36 -12.70
C ALA A 115 3.06 24.72 -13.06
N ASP A 116 2.35 23.80 -13.70
CA ASP A 116 0.97 23.99 -14.15
C ASP A 116 -0.09 23.73 -13.05
N ASP A 117 0.30 23.20 -11.88
CA ASP A 117 -0.64 22.97 -10.76
C ASP A 117 -0.87 24.27 -9.98
N ALA A 118 -1.75 25.14 -10.50
CA ALA A 118 -2.07 26.45 -9.93
C ALA A 118 -2.92 26.42 -8.65
N ALA A 119 -3.54 25.29 -8.29
CA ALA A 119 -4.52 25.23 -7.20
C ALA A 119 -3.85 25.31 -5.81
N PRO A 120 -4.01 26.38 -5.01
CA PRO A 120 -3.29 26.50 -3.73
C PRO A 120 -3.54 25.29 -2.83
N VAL A 121 -2.45 24.72 -2.30
CA VAL A 121 -2.50 23.60 -1.36
C VAL A 121 -2.17 24.15 0.01
N ARG A 122 -3.01 23.90 0.99
CA ARG A 122 -2.81 24.32 2.39
C ARG A 122 -2.76 23.11 3.32
N ALA A 123 -1.99 23.22 4.39
CA ALA A 123 -1.97 22.21 5.44
C ALA A 123 -3.17 22.41 6.39
N LEU A 124 -3.84 21.32 6.71
CA LEU A 124 -4.94 21.22 7.66
C LEU A 124 -4.55 20.24 8.78
N ALA A 125 -5.20 20.38 9.94
CA ALA A 125 -5.17 19.32 10.94
C ALA A 125 -5.90 18.08 10.41
N GLY A 126 -5.51 16.87 10.83
CA GLY A 126 -6.24 15.65 10.44
C GLY A 126 -7.70 15.64 10.89
N THR A 127 -7.99 16.32 12.01
CA THR A 127 -9.34 16.50 12.58
C THR A 127 -10.08 17.72 12.02
N ASP A 128 -9.56 18.37 10.99
CA ASP A 128 -10.21 19.54 10.39
C ASP A 128 -11.58 19.15 9.79
N PRO A 129 -12.66 19.92 10.05
CA PRO A 129 -13.99 19.62 9.54
C PRO A 129 -14.07 19.46 8.02
N LEU A 130 -13.19 20.12 7.26
CA LEU A 130 -13.14 19.99 5.80
C LEU A 130 -12.64 18.62 5.35
N VAL A 131 -11.73 18.00 6.11
CA VAL A 131 -11.27 16.64 5.85
C VAL A 131 -12.42 15.67 6.12
N ALA A 132 -13.11 15.81 7.25
CA ALA A 132 -14.28 14.99 7.59
C ALA A 132 -15.39 15.10 6.54
N ALA A 133 -15.69 16.32 6.07
CA ALA A 133 -16.69 16.56 5.03
C ALA A 133 -16.29 15.91 3.68
N LEU A 134 -15.01 15.93 3.31
CA LEU A 134 -14.54 15.24 2.11
C LEU A 134 -14.69 13.72 2.22
N LEU A 135 -14.34 13.13 3.37
CA LEU A 135 -14.50 11.68 3.61
C LEU A 135 -15.98 11.28 3.46
N ALA A 136 -16.89 12.06 4.06
CA ALA A 136 -18.33 11.82 3.95
C ALA A 136 -18.89 11.99 2.52
N ALA A 137 -18.23 12.80 1.68
CA ALA A 137 -18.61 13.03 0.29
C ALA A 137 -18.04 11.99 -0.70
N CYS A 138 -17.20 11.06 -0.24
CA CYS A 138 -16.58 10.02 -1.07
C CYS A 138 -17.23 8.64 -0.83
N PRO A 139 -17.22 7.74 -1.83
CA PRO A 139 -17.62 6.36 -1.63
C PRO A 139 -16.82 5.68 -0.50
N ALA A 140 -17.48 4.81 0.27
CA ALA A 140 -16.84 4.12 1.40
C ALA A 140 -15.59 3.32 0.98
N ASP A 141 -15.63 2.67 -0.18
CA ASP A 141 -14.49 1.93 -0.72
C ASP A 141 -13.29 2.83 -1.05
N ASP A 142 -13.55 4.04 -1.56
CA ASP A 142 -12.48 5.01 -1.86
C ASP A 142 -11.86 5.54 -0.56
N VAL A 143 -12.68 5.78 0.47
CA VAL A 143 -12.23 6.20 1.81
C VAL A 143 -11.37 5.09 2.45
N ALA A 144 -11.86 3.85 2.43
CA ALA A 144 -11.16 2.69 2.97
C ALA A 144 -9.84 2.41 2.24
N GLU A 145 -9.79 2.57 0.91
CA GLU A 145 -8.56 2.42 0.13
C GLU A 145 -7.55 3.53 0.43
N ALA A 146 -8.01 4.78 0.60
CA ALA A 146 -7.14 5.92 0.84
C ALA A 146 -6.61 6.00 2.28
N ALA A 147 -7.40 5.53 3.26
CA ALA A 147 -7.07 5.51 4.69
C ALA A 147 -6.55 6.87 5.23
N VAL A 148 -7.14 7.99 4.79
CA VAL A 148 -6.72 9.35 5.18
C VAL A 148 -6.82 9.57 6.70
N GLU A 149 -7.76 8.91 7.36
CA GLU A 149 -7.94 8.98 8.82
C GLU A 149 -6.77 8.41 9.63
N ALA A 150 -5.95 7.53 9.03
CA ALA A 150 -4.76 6.97 9.67
C ALA A 150 -3.54 7.90 9.59
N THR A 151 -3.66 9.06 8.94
CA THR A 151 -2.52 9.97 8.76
C THR A 151 -2.04 10.57 10.07
N THR A 152 -0.72 10.68 10.20
CA THR A 152 -0.03 11.26 11.37
C THR A 152 0.68 12.57 11.04
N SER A 153 0.75 12.92 9.76
CA SER A 153 1.19 14.22 9.28
C SER A 153 0.03 15.23 9.30
N PRO A 154 0.29 16.53 9.05
CA PRO A 154 -0.75 17.41 8.53
C PRO A 154 -1.39 16.82 7.27
N VAL A 155 -2.65 17.20 7.01
CA VAL A 155 -3.38 16.83 5.80
C VAL A 155 -3.32 18.00 4.82
N PHE A 156 -2.71 17.78 3.66
CA PHE A 156 -2.57 18.80 2.62
C PHE A 156 -3.78 18.78 1.71
N ALA A 157 -4.47 19.91 1.61
CA ALA A 157 -5.75 19.99 0.92
C ALA A 157 -5.75 21.05 -0.18
N VAL A 158 -6.41 20.74 -1.30
CA VAL A 158 -6.95 21.76 -2.19
C VAL A 158 -8.35 22.08 -1.72
N VAL A 159 -8.59 23.35 -1.38
CA VAL A 159 -9.89 23.85 -0.94
C VAL A 159 -10.38 24.89 -1.94
N ARG A 160 -11.63 24.75 -2.40
CA ARG A 160 -12.32 25.72 -3.26
C ARG A 160 -13.73 25.93 -2.74
N ASP A 161 -14.18 27.17 -2.74
CA ASP A 161 -15.55 27.54 -2.33
C ASP A 161 -15.96 26.95 -0.97
N GLY A 162 -15.01 26.95 -0.02
CA GLY A 162 -15.23 26.41 1.33
C GLY A 162 -15.23 24.88 1.45
N ALA A 163 -14.94 24.12 0.38
CA ALA A 163 -14.93 22.65 0.41
C ALA A 163 -13.55 22.08 0.06
N ALA A 164 -13.10 21.06 0.79
CA ALA A 164 -11.95 20.27 0.39
C ALA A 164 -12.32 19.39 -0.81
N LEU A 165 -11.54 19.49 -1.89
CA LEU A 165 -11.75 18.73 -3.12
C LEU A 165 -10.80 17.55 -3.25
N ALA A 166 -9.59 17.69 -2.71
CA ALA A 166 -8.61 16.63 -2.64
C ALA A 166 -7.75 16.83 -1.40
N VAL A 167 -7.30 15.72 -0.82
CA VAL A 167 -6.41 15.69 0.33
C VAL A 167 -5.31 14.65 0.16
N ALA A 168 -4.15 14.93 0.73
CA ALA A 168 -3.11 13.93 0.94
C ALA A 168 -2.42 14.12 2.29
N GLY A 169 -2.00 13.01 2.88
CA GLY A 169 -1.19 12.99 4.09
C GLY A 169 -0.39 11.69 4.13
N TYR A 170 0.27 11.41 5.25
CA TYR A 170 0.90 10.13 5.46
C TYR A 170 0.85 9.65 6.92
N GLU A 171 0.78 8.35 7.08
CA GLU A 171 1.09 7.67 8.34
C GLU A 171 2.61 7.48 8.45
N ARG A 172 3.19 7.78 9.61
CA ARG A 172 4.58 7.45 9.91
C ARG A 172 4.66 5.99 10.31
N TRP A 173 5.21 5.19 9.41
CA TRP A 173 5.53 3.79 9.66
C TRP A 173 6.92 3.64 10.26
N PRO A 174 7.18 2.50 10.93
CA PRO A 174 8.51 2.23 11.44
C PRO A 174 9.60 2.22 10.38
N GLY A 175 10.85 2.38 10.81
CA GLY A 175 11.99 2.46 9.89
C GLY A 175 11.96 3.68 8.96
N GLY A 176 11.28 4.77 9.38
CA GLY A 176 11.28 6.06 8.69
C GLY A 176 10.49 6.06 7.38
N VAL A 177 9.42 5.27 7.27
CA VAL A 177 8.58 5.25 6.06
C VAL A 177 7.38 6.18 6.24
N ALA A 178 7.11 7.02 5.24
CA ALA A 178 5.88 7.79 5.14
C ALA A 178 4.91 7.03 4.24
N HIS A 179 3.88 6.40 4.80
CA HIS A 179 2.86 5.70 4.04
C HIS A 179 1.79 6.68 3.56
N LEU A 180 1.81 7.01 2.27
CA LEU A 180 0.98 8.06 1.68
C LEU A 180 -0.49 7.62 1.56
N SER A 181 -1.37 8.57 1.87
CA SER A 181 -2.82 8.50 1.73
C SER A 181 -3.28 9.65 0.84
N VAL A 182 -4.09 9.37 -0.18
CA VAL A 182 -4.57 10.39 -1.13
C VAL A 182 -6.02 10.14 -1.48
N LEU A 183 -6.86 11.16 -1.38
CA LEU A 183 -8.28 11.07 -1.71
C LEU A 183 -8.72 12.30 -2.51
N THR A 184 -9.52 12.10 -3.56
CA THR A 184 -10.11 13.17 -4.37
C THR A 184 -11.60 12.95 -4.49
N ARG A 185 -12.38 14.02 -4.24
CA ARG A 185 -13.85 14.03 -4.36
C ARG A 185 -14.26 13.59 -5.78
N PRO A 186 -15.27 12.72 -5.95
CA PRO A 186 -15.60 12.14 -7.25
C PRO A 186 -15.84 13.14 -8.38
N ASP A 187 -16.55 14.22 -8.10
CA ASP A 187 -16.89 15.31 -9.02
C ASP A 187 -15.72 16.25 -9.34
N ALA A 188 -14.62 16.18 -8.59
CA ALA A 188 -13.41 16.99 -8.77
C ALA A 188 -12.25 16.21 -9.42
N ARG A 189 -12.51 14.98 -9.89
CA ARG A 189 -11.51 14.11 -10.56
C ARG A 189 -11.14 14.64 -11.94
N GLY A 190 -10.01 14.16 -12.47
CA GLY A 190 -9.53 14.55 -13.81
C GLY A 190 -8.85 15.92 -13.88
N ALA A 191 -8.90 16.73 -12.81
CA ALA A 191 -8.34 18.08 -12.75
C ALA A 191 -6.93 18.16 -12.11
N GLY A 192 -6.19 17.04 -12.03
CA GLY A 192 -4.84 17.02 -11.46
C GLY A 192 -4.73 17.20 -9.93
N LEU A 193 -5.85 17.34 -9.21
CA LEU A 193 -5.83 17.67 -7.78
C LEU A 193 -5.10 16.65 -6.91
N ALA A 194 -5.27 15.35 -7.18
CA ALA A 194 -4.55 14.27 -6.49
C ALA A 194 -3.03 14.42 -6.60
N ARG A 195 -2.54 14.80 -7.79
CA ARG A 195 -1.11 15.05 -8.04
C ARG A 195 -0.62 16.23 -7.21
N ALA A 196 -1.38 17.33 -7.18
CA ALA A 196 -1.02 18.53 -6.46
C ALA A 196 -0.87 18.29 -4.95
N VAL A 197 -1.88 17.68 -4.31
CA VAL A 197 -1.82 17.41 -2.85
C VAL A 197 -0.75 16.37 -2.52
N ALA A 198 -0.61 15.33 -3.33
CA ALA A 198 0.35 14.27 -3.07
C ALA A 198 1.80 14.71 -3.30
N ALA A 199 2.06 15.64 -4.23
CA ALA A 199 3.37 16.25 -4.38
C ALA A 199 3.80 16.97 -3.10
N VAL A 200 2.91 17.79 -2.53
CA VAL A 200 3.17 18.52 -1.28
C VAL A 200 3.38 17.55 -0.12
N ALA A 201 2.55 16.52 0.01
CA ALA A 201 2.71 15.49 1.04
C ALA A 201 4.04 14.73 0.91
N THR A 202 4.45 14.40 -0.33
CA THR A 202 5.71 13.70 -0.64
C THR A 202 6.91 14.58 -0.27
N ASP A 203 6.92 15.85 -0.68
CA ASP A 203 8.01 16.77 -0.35
C ASP A 203 8.08 17.06 1.15
N HIS A 204 6.92 17.12 1.82
CA HIS A 204 6.87 17.25 3.28
C HIS A 204 7.46 16.02 3.98
N ALA A 205 7.19 14.80 3.48
CA ALA A 205 7.80 13.58 4.01
C ALA A 205 9.32 13.58 3.84
N HIS A 206 9.83 13.96 2.67
CA HIS A 206 11.27 14.08 2.42
C HIS A 206 11.94 15.11 3.34
N ARG A 207 11.34 16.29 3.53
CA ARG A 207 11.84 17.29 4.49
C ARG A 207 11.86 16.79 5.93
N ALA A 208 10.97 15.86 6.28
CA ALA A 208 10.94 15.20 7.57
C ALA A 208 11.94 14.02 7.69
N GLY A 209 12.78 13.77 6.67
CA GLY A 209 13.73 12.66 6.65
C GLY A 209 13.10 11.28 6.47
N LEU A 210 11.87 11.22 5.95
CA LEU A 210 11.13 9.97 5.74
C LEU A 210 11.23 9.52 4.28
N LEU A 211 11.15 8.20 4.07
CA LEU A 211 11.02 7.58 2.75
C LEU A 211 9.53 7.48 2.35
N PRO A 212 9.06 8.23 1.36
CA PRO A 212 7.67 8.15 0.90
C PRO A 212 7.39 6.80 0.22
N GLN A 213 6.32 6.15 0.65
CA GLN A 213 5.79 4.90 0.11
C GLN A 213 4.34 5.11 -0.32
N TRP A 214 4.05 4.69 -1.55
CA TRP A 214 2.70 4.66 -2.11
C TRP A 214 2.26 3.21 -2.29
N ARG A 215 1.09 2.87 -1.75
CA ARG A 215 0.41 1.59 -2.00
C ARG A 215 -0.71 1.86 -2.99
N ALA A 216 -0.62 1.34 -4.21
CA ALA A 216 -1.57 1.66 -5.27
C ALA A 216 -2.14 0.40 -5.93
N ARG A 217 -3.46 0.22 -5.84
CA ARG A 217 -4.19 -0.85 -6.54
C ARG A 217 -4.97 -0.32 -7.74
N PRO A 218 -5.80 0.74 -7.63
CA PRO A 218 -6.53 1.25 -8.79
C PRO A 218 -5.58 1.83 -9.86
N PRO A 219 -5.84 1.59 -11.17
CA PRO A 219 -4.99 2.13 -12.24
C PRO A 219 -4.80 3.65 -12.18
N ALA A 220 -5.82 4.39 -11.70
CA ALA A 220 -5.72 5.83 -11.50
C ALA A 220 -4.69 6.21 -10.42
N SER A 221 -4.65 5.49 -9.30
CA SER A 221 -3.69 5.70 -8.21
C SER A 221 -2.26 5.41 -8.68
N VAL A 222 -2.06 4.31 -9.42
CA VAL A 222 -0.77 3.94 -10.02
C VAL A 222 -0.27 5.03 -10.98
N ARG A 223 -1.16 5.63 -11.79
CA ARG A 223 -0.78 6.73 -12.71
C ARG A 223 -0.31 7.96 -11.95
N VAL A 224 -0.98 8.35 -10.87
CA VAL A 224 -0.58 9.51 -10.06
C VAL A 224 0.81 9.28 -9.45
N ALA A 225 1.03 8.13 -8.83
CA ALA A 225 2.34 7.77 -8.27
C ALA A 225 3.45 7.85 -9.33
N ARG A 226 3.21 7.27 -10.52
CA ARG A 226 4.18 7.28 -11.63
C ARG A 226 4.50 8.69 -12.13
N VAL A 227 3.49 9.54 -12.30
CA VAL A 227 3.68 10.93 -12.76
C VAL A 227 4.49 11.75 -11.75
N LEU A 228 4.37 11.44 -10.46
CA LEU A 228 5.19 12.02 -9.40
C LEU A 228 6.59 11.37 -9.29
N GLY A 229 6.98 10.47 -10.19
CA GLY A 229 8.30 9.85 -10.18
C GLY A 229 8.47 8.73 -9.16
N TYR A 230 7.40 8.22 -8.55
CA TYR A 230 7.48 7.01 -7.72
C TYR A 230 7.88 5.81 -8.57
N ARG A 231 8.73 4.95 -8.01
CA ARG A 231 9.21 3.73 -8.66
C ARG A 231 8.62 2.50 -7.98
N SER A 232 7.96 1.64 -8.75
CA SER A 232 7.47 0.34 -8.27
C SER A 232 8.66 -0.55 -7.88
N LEU A 233 8.72 -0.94 -6.62
CA LEU A 233 9.77 -1.79 -6.07
C LEU A 233 9.22 -3.06 -5.41
N GLY A 234 7.91 -3.22 -5.34
CA GLY A 234 7.31 -4.32 -4.63
C GLY A 234 5.83 -4.46 -4.86
N GLN A 235 5.26 -5.52 -4.30
CA GLN A 235 3.84 -5.82 -4.34
C GLN A 235 3.39 -6.45 -3.04
N GLN A 236 2.12 -6.27 -2.70
CA GLN A 236 1.49 -6.86 -1.53
C GLN A 236 0.24 -7.64 -1.93
N LEU A 237 0.05 -8.80 -1.31
CA LEU A 237 -1.11 -9.66 -1.49
C LEU A 237 -1.62 -10.09 -0.12
N SER A 238 -2.94 -10.13 0.06
CA SER A 238 -3.59 -10.71 1.24
C SER A 238 -4.60 -11.76 0.79
N LEU A 239 -4.65 -12.88 1.50
CA LEU A 239 -5.49 -14.04 1.20
C LEU A 239 -6.26 -14.45 2.45
N ARG A 240 -7.59 -14.53 2.35
CA ARG A 240 -8.42 -15.12 3.39
C ARG A 240 -8.57 -16.61 3.12
N LEU A 241 -8.06 -17.45 4.02
CA LEU A 241 -8.23 -18.90 3.95
C LEU A 241 -9.27 -19.33 4.99
N GLY A 242 -10.30 -20.04 4.52
CA GLY A 242 -11.37 -20.62 5.32
C GLY A 242 -10.84 -21.64 6.33
N THR A 243 -11.69 -21.99 7.28
CA THR A 243 -11.46 -23.11 8.21
C THR A 243 -11.67 -24.44 7.52
#